data_AF-A0A920MC50-F1
#
_entry.id   AF-A0A920MC50-F1
#
_cell.length_a   1.000
_cell.length_b   1.000
_cell.length_c   1.000
_cell.angle_alpha   90.00
_cell.angle_beta   90.00
_cell.angle_gamma   90.00
#
_symmetry.space_group_name_H-M   'P 1'
#
loop_
_entity.id
_entity.type
_entity.pdbx_description
1 polymer ?
#
loop_
_entity_poly.entity_id
_entity_poly.type
_entity_poly.pdbx_seq_one_letter_code
_entity_poly.pdbx_strand_id
1 'polypeptide(L)'
;MNVCQISTFGTLKAKAAVRGVARVLDFSYGDADKIAKLIPNELNITLEEAIRKESELAKLTHEGSEKEQQLLDLSLKLEGLSTHLGTHAAGVIIMDQDLREVMPVCTGKEGTLQSMYPMKYAEDQGAVKFDFLGLQNLPPSKAPWN
;
A
#
# COMPACT_ATOMS: atom_id res chain seq x y z
N MET A 1 15.68 0.88 26.48
CA MET A 1 15.57 0.48 25.06
C MET A 1 14.18 0.83 24.60
N ASN A 2 14.09 1.70 23.60
CA ASN A 2 12.81 2.12 23.04
C ASN A 2 12.56 1.32 21.76
N VAL A 3 11.56 0.44 21.80
CA VAL A 3 11.22 -0.48 20.72
C VAL A 3 9.91 -0.03 20.09
N CYS A 4 9.85 -0.05 18.77
CA CYS A 4 8.70 0.43 18.02
C CYS A 4 8.54 -0.30 16.70
N GLN A 5 7.30 -0.45 16.25
CA GLN A 5 6.99 -1.04 14.95
C GLN A 5 7.17 -0.01 13.84
N ILE A 6 7.50 -0.48 12.64
CA ILE A 6 7.63 0.39 11.46
C ILE A 6 6.27 0.53 10.79
N SER A 7 5.89 1.75 10.38
CA SER A 7 4.70 1.94 9.55
C SER A 7 4.94 1.58 8.09
N THR A 8 3.91 1.02 7.46
CA THR A 8 3.77 0.94 6.02
C THR A 8 2.64 1.87 5.57
N PHE A 9 2.74 2.37 4.34
CA PHE A 9 1.71 3.22 3.74
C PHE A 9 1.19 2.51 2.50
N GLY A 10 -0.08 2.10 2.54
CA GLY A 10 -0.73 1.51 1.38
C GLY A 10 -1.07 2.58 0.35
N THR A 11 -0.64 2.39 -0.90
CA THR A 11 -0.99 3.29 -2.01
C THR A 11 -2.20 2.78 -2.79
N LEU A 12 -2.97 3.70 -3.35
CA LEU A 12 -4.11 3.38 -4.20
C LEU A 12 -3.62 2.88 -5.57
N LYS A 13 -3.63 1.56 -5.78
CA LYS A 13 -3.22 0.94 -7.06
C LYS A 13 -4.31 1.09 -8.13
N ALA A 14 -3.94 1.06 -9.41
CA ALA A 14 -4.82 1.22 -10.58
C ALA A 14 -6.23 0.61 -10.41
N LYS A 15 -6.33 -0.71 -10.14
CA LYS A 15 -7.63 -1.39 -9.97
C LYS A 15 -8.44 -0.90 -8.76
N ALA A 16 -7.76 -0.57 -7.67
CA ALA A 16 -8.41 -0.04 -6.48
C ALA A 16 -8.88 1.41 -6.70
N ALA A 17 -8.12 2.21 -7.44
CA ALA A 17 -8.52 3.55 -7.84
C ALA A 17 -9.80 3.53 -8.66
N VAL A 18 -9.85 2.74 -9.74
CA VAL A 18 -11.04 2.60 -10.58
C VAL A 18 -12.25 2.14 -9.78
N ARG A 19 -12.12 1.08 -8.96
CA ARG A 19 -13.25 0.60 -8.14
C ARG A 19 -13.69 1.62 -7.09
N GLY A 20 -12.75 2.36 -6.51
CA GLY A 20 -13.01 3.39 -5.51
C GLY A 20 -13.81 4.56 -6.09
N VAL A 21 -13.35 5.10 -7.23
CA VAL A 21 -14.04 6.19 -7.94
C VAL A 21 -15.38 5.73 -8.48
N ALA A 22 -15.46 4.53 -9.06
CA ALA A 22 -16.71 3.98 -9.59
C ALA A 22 -17.80 3.89 -8.51
N ARG A 23 -17.42 3.54 -7.27
CA ARG A 23 -18.35 3.54 -6.14
C ARG A 23 -18.88 4.94 -5.82
N VAL A 24 -18.02 5.96 -5.86
CA VAL A 24 -18.43 7.36 -5.58
C VAL A 24 -19.31 7.91 -6.69
N LEU A 25 -19.07 7.51 -7.93
CA LEU A 25 -19.88 7.89 -9.08
C LEU A 25 -21.15 7.04 -9.23
N ASP A 26 -21.54 6.19 -8.28
CA ASP A 26 -22.72 5.32 -8.38
C ASP A 26 -22.72 4.40 -9.61
N PHE A 27 -21.59 3.77 -9.93
CA PHE A 27 -21.58 2.62 -10.83
C PHE A 27 -22.06 1.36 -10.09
N SER A 28 -22.70 0.44 -10.83
CA SER A 28 -22.94 -0.89 -10.29
C SER A 28 -21.61 -1.60 -10.00
N TYR A 29 -21.57 -2.46 -8.99
CA TYR A 29 -20.36 -3.24 -8.68
C TYR A 29 -19.90 -4.07 -9.88
N GLY A 30 -20.85 -4.61 -10.65
CA GLY A 30 -20.55 -5.41 -11.84
C GLY A 30 -19.86 -4.60 -12.92
N ASP A 31 -20.32 -3.38 -13.19
CA ASP A 31 -19.71 -2.54 -14.23
C ASP A 31 -18.36 -1.99 -13.80
N ALA A 32 -18.24 -1.59 -12.53
CA ALA A 32 -16.94 -1.20 -11.95
C ALA A 32 -15.91 -2.35 -12.03
N ASP A 33 -16.33 -3.59 -11.75
CA ASP A 33 -15.44 -4.74 -11.81
C ASP A 33 -15.05 -5.13 -13.25
N LYS A 34 -15.96 -4.98 -14.23
CA LYS A 34 -15.64 -5.18 -15.65
C LYS A 34 -14.53 -4.22 -16.10
N ILE A 35 -14.69 -2.92 -15.83
CA ILE A 35 -13.69 -1.90 -16.22
C ILE A 35 -12.37 -2.17 -15.49
N ALA A 36 -12.40 -2.45 -14.19
CA ALA A 36 -11.18 -2.74 -13.43
C ALA A 36 -10.46 -4.02 -13.88
N LYS A 37 -11.16 -4.99 -14.48
CA LYS A 37 -10.57 -6.22 -15.03
C LYS A 37 -9.84 -6.01 -16.35
N LEU A 38 -10.14 -4.95 -17.09
CA LEU A 38 -9.38 -4.56 -18.28
C LEU A 38 -7.92 -4.17 -17.95
N ILE A 39 -7.66 -3.73 -16.72
CA ILE A 39 -6.30 -3.41 -16.27
C ILE A 39 -5.48 -4.73 -16.16
N PRO A 40 -4.34 -4.86 -16.88
CA PRO A 40 -3.50 -6.05 -16.82
C PRO A 40 -3.04 -6.42 -15.41
N ASN A 41 -2.82 -7.72 -15.15
CA ASN A 41 -2.27 -8.22 -13.89
C ASN A 41 -0.74 -8.18 -13.91
N GLU A 42 -0.18 -6.98 -13.97
CA GLU A 42 1.27 -6.77 -13.95
C GLU A 42 1.69 -6.13 -12.62
N LEU A 43 2.88 -6.48 -12.12
CA LEU A 43 3.39 -5.91 -10.88
C LEU A 43 3.68 -4.42 -11.10
N ASN A 44 3.09 -3.57 -10.26
CA ASN A 44 3.26 -2.11 -10.28
C ASN A 44 2.76 -1.40 -11.55
N ILE A 45 1.85 -2.01 -12.32
CA ILE A 45 1.22 -1.32 -13.45
C ILE A 45 0.44 -0.09 -12.99
N THR A 46 0.66 1.01 -13.69
CA THR A 46 -0.11 2.25 -13.54
C THR A 46 -1.33 2.26 -14.45
N LEU A 47 -2.34 3.06 -14.11
CA LEU A 47 -3.52 3.20 -14.95
C LEU A 47 -3.17 3.81 -16.32
N GLU A 48 -2.20 4.71 -16.37
CA GLU A 48 -1.72 5.29 -17.62
C GLU A 48 -1.09 4.23 -18.55
N GLU A 49 -0.24 3.35 -18.01
CA GLU A 49 0.33 2.23 -18.77
C GLU A 49 -0.76 1.25 -19.22
N ALA A 50 -1.75 0.98 -18.36
CA ALA A 50 -2.87 0.11 -18.68
C ALA A 50 -3.70 0.67 -19.86
N ILE A 51 -3.99 1.98 -19.87
CA ILE A 51 -4.70 2.63 -20.98
C ILE A 51 -3.91 2.53 -22.29
N ARG A 52 -2.57 2.64 -22.25
CA ARG A 52 -1.73 2.50 -23.46
C ARG A 52 -1.68 1.06 -23.98
N LYS A 53 -1.77 0.06 -23.10
CA LYS A 53 -1.67 -1.36 -23.44
C LYS A 53 -3.00 -1.99 -23.84
N GLU A 54 -4.11 -1.56 -23.22
CA GLU A 54 -5.43 -2.11 -23.46
C GLU A 54 -6.29 -1.15 -24.28
N SER A 55 -6.55 -1.55 -25.53
CA SER A 55 -7.33 -0.77 -26.48
C SER A 55 -8.75 -0.46 -25.99
N GLU A 56 -9.35 -1.34 -25.19
CA GLU A 56 -10.68 -1.11 -24.64
C GLU A 56 -10.68 0.02 -23.59
N LEU A 57 -9.64 0.10 -22.74
CA LEU A 57 -9.47 1.21 -21.80
C LEU A 57 -9.23 2.54 -22.52
N ALA A 58 -8.42 2.53 -23.59
CA ALA A 58 -8.22 3.70 -24.43
C ALA A 58 -9.54 4.19 -25.05
N LYS A 59 -10.35 3.27 -25.58
CA LYS A 59 -11.68 3.61 -26.11
C LYS A 59 -12.59 4.20 -25.05
N LEU A 60 -12.66 3.62 -23.86
CA LEU A 60 -13.48 4.18 -22.76
C LEU A 60 -13.07 5.60 -22.38
N THR A 61 -11.79 5.94 -22.53
CA THR A 61 -11.26 7.27 -22.22
C THR A 61 -11.70 8.35 -23.22
N HIS A 62 -12.00 7.99 -24.47
CA HIS A 62 -12.31 8.94 -25.54
C HIS A 62 -13.72 8.83 -26.11
N GLU A 63 -14.24 7.60 -26.20
CA GLU A 63 -15.49 7.24 -26.86
C GLU A 63 -16.53 6.70 -25.87
N GLY A 64 -16.13 6.45 -24.61
CA GLY A 64 -17.05 6.03 -23.55
C GLY A 64 -18.09 7.09 -23.20
N SER A 65 -19.06 6.73 -22.39
CA SER A 65 -20.00 7.70 -21.81
C SER A 65 -19.26 8.76 -20.98
N GLU A 66 -19.87 9.93 -20.81
CA GLU A 66 -19.31 11.01 -19.96
C GLU A 66 -18.93 10.51 -18.56
N LYS A 67 -19.73 9.59 -18.03
CA LYS A 67 -19.52 8.96 -16.72
C LYS A 67 -18.28 8.06 -16.68
N GLU A 68 -18.02 7.31 -17.75
CA GLU A 68 -16.83 6.44 -17.88
C GLU A 68 -15.55 7.26 -18.10
N GLN A 69 -15.64 8.32 -18.90
CA GLN A 69 -14.52 9.25 -19.10
C GLN A 69 -14.16 9.94 -17.77
N GLN A 70 -15.16 10.43 -17.03
CA GLN A 70 -14.97 11.02 -15.71
C GLN A 70 -14.40 10.02 -14.70
N LEU A 71 -14.85 8.76 -14.74
CA LEU A 71 -14.30 7.68 -13.91
C LEU A 71 -12.79 7.51 -14.14
N LEU A 72 -12.35 7.42 -15.40
CA LEU A 72 -10.94 7.20 -15.72
C LEU A 72 -10.07 8.43 -15.42
N ASP A 73 -10.55 9.64 -15.72
CA ASP A 73 -9.84 10.89 -15.39
C ASP A 73 -9.61 11.06 -13.88
N LEU A 74 -10.66 10.85 -13.07
CA LEU A 74 -10.52 10.91 -11.61
C LEU A 74 -9.64 9.79 -11.08
N SER A 75 -9.73 8.58 -11.66
CA SER A 75 -8.89 7.45 -11.24
C SER A 75 -7.41 7.72 -11.51
N LEU A 76 -7.06 8.36 -12.65
CA LEU A 76 -5.69 8.78 -12.96
C LEU A 76 -5.15 9.78 -11.94
N LYS A 77 -5.99 10.71 -11.47
CA LYS A 77 -5.60 11.72 -10.48
C LYS A 77 -5.43 11.17 -9.06
N LEU A 78 -6.15 10.09 -8.73
CA LEU A 78 -6.14 9.51 -7.38
C LEU A 78 -5.20 8.32 -7.23
N GLU A 79 -4.79 7.68 -8.34
CA GLU A 79 -3.78 6.63 -8.33
C GLU A 79 -2.50 7.10 -7.62
N GLY A 80 -1.91 6.20 -6.82
CA GLY A 80 -0.64 6.45 -6.12
C GLY A 80 -0.79 7.20 -4.80
N LEU A 81 -1.94 7.82 -4.51
CA LEU A 81 -2.17 8.45 -3.22
C LEU A 81 -2.13 7.43 -2.08
N SER A 82 -1.61 7.85 -0.92
CA SER A 82 -1.63 7.02 0.29
C SER A 82 -3.05 6.93 0.85
N THR A 83 -3.46 5.71 1.22
CA THR A 83 -4.85 5.40 1.60
C THR A 83 -5.01 4.99 3.05
N HIS A 84 -4.04 4.28 3.61
CA HIS A 84 -4.10 3.79 4.98
C HIS A 84 -2.71 3.61 5.58
N LEU A 85 -2.67 3.73 6.90
CA LEU A 85 -1.54 3.35 7.72
C LEU A 85 -1.61 1.85 8.00
N GLY A 86 -0.58 1.13 7.57
CA GLY A 86 -0.36 -0.28 7.89
C GLY A 86 0.81 -0.44 8.85
N THR A 87 0.95 -1.63 9.42
CA THR A 87 2.11 -2.01 10.23
C THR A 87 3.01 -2.90 9.38
N HIS A 88 4.33 -2.69 9.42
CA HIS A 88 5.28 -3.55 8.74
C HIS A 88 5.29 -4.93 9.42
N ALA A 89 4.87 -5.96 8.68
CA ALA A 89 4.62 -7.29 9.23
C ALA A 89 5.86 -7.94 9.89
N ALA A 90 7.07 -7.50 9.54
CA ALA A 90 8.31 -8.09 10.02
C ALA A 90 9.24 -7.09 10.74
N GLY A 91 8.95 -5.79 10.74
CA GLY A 91 9.98 -4.77 10.99
C GLY A 91 9.79 -4.05 12.31
N VAL A 92 10.78 -4.14 13.19
CA VAL A 92 10.88 -3.30 14.40
C VAL A 92 12.12 -2.44 14.34
N ILE A 93 12.04 -1.27 14.97
CA ILE A 93 13.17 -0.37 15.20
C ILE A 93 13.49 -0.29 16.68
N ILE A 94 14.77 -0.16 16.99
CA ILE A 94 15.30 0.02 18.34
C ILE A 94 16.16 1.28 18.36
N MET A 95 15.93 2.13 19.36
CA MET A 95 16.72 3.33 19.62
C MET A 95 17.14 3.44 21.09
N ASP A 96 18.22 4.18 21.31
CA ASP A 96 18.76 4.51 22.64
C ASP A 96 17.95 5.62 23.33
N GLN A 97 17.55 6.64 22.56
CA GLN A 97 16.71 7.79 22.95
C GLN A 97 15.22 7.46 22.91
N ASP A 98 14.38 8.25 23.61
CA ASP A 98 12.92 8.10 23.52
C ASP A 98 12.44 8.44 22.10
N LEU A 99 11.73 7.50 21.48
CA LEU A 99 11.25 7.62 20.11
C LEU A 99 10.36 8.85 19.91
N ARG A 100 9.66 9.30 20.95
CA ARG A 100 8.79 10.48 20.91
C ARG A 100 9.57 11.80 20.80
N GLU A 101 10.84 11.80 21.18
CA GLU A 101 11.70 12.99 21.11
C GLU A 101 12.39 13.13 19.75
N VAL A 102 12.56 12.01 19.04
CA VAL A 102 13.34 11.93 17.79
C VAL A 102 12.48 11.77 16.53
N MET A 103 11.24 11.28 16.65
CA MET A 103 10.34 11.13 15.49
C MET A 103 8.86 11.11 15.88
N PRO A 104 7.95 11.44 14.95
CA PRO A 104 6.52 11.26 15.17
C PRO A 104 6.18 9.77 15.29
N VAL A 105 5.37 9.45 16.29
CA VAL A 105 4.89 8.10 16.59
C VAL A 105 3.38 8.10 16.78
N CYS A 106 2.75 6.97 16.51
CA CYS A 106 1.34 6.72 16.73
C CYS A 106 1.13 5.37 17.41
N THR A 107 -0.07 5.13 17.93
CA THR A 107 -0.47 3.84 18.49
C THR A 107 -1.00 2.93 17.38
N GLY A 108 -0.35 1.78 17.19
CA GLY A 108 -0.79 0.73 16.28
C GLY A 108 -2.04 0.00 16.78
N LYS A 109 -2.58 -0.91 15.96
CA LYS A 109 -3.84 -1.62 16.25
C LYS A 109 -3.81 -2.46 17.53
N GLU A 110 -2.64 -2.94 17.94
CA GLU A 110 -2.46 -3.78 19.13
C GLU A 110 -1.98 -2.97 20.36
N GLY A 111 -2.10 -1.64 20.33
CA GLY A 111 -1.61 -0.77 21.40
C GLY A 111 -0.09 -0.58 21.40
N THR A 112 0.61 -1.13 20.41
CA THR A 112 2.05 -1.00 20.20
C THR A 112 2.42 0.39 19.71
N LEU A 113 3.61 0.86 20.07
CA LEU A 113 4.14 2.10 19.50
C LEU A 113 4.59 1.86 18.06
N GLN A 114 4.23 2.78 17.16
CA GLN A 114 4.53 2.67 15.74
C GLN A 114 5.08 3.99 15.19
N SER A 115 6.18 3.94 14.44
CA SER A 115 6.80 5.12 13.85
C SER A 115 5.94 5.62 12.71
N MET A 116 5.63 6.91 12.65
CA MET A 116 4.90 7.49 11.51
C MET A 116 5.81 7.72 10.28
N TYR A 117 7.10 7.38 10.38
CA TYR A 117 8.00 7.37 9.25
C TYR A 117 8.04 6.00 8.56
N PRO A 118 8.13 5.97 7.22
CA PRO A 118 8.50 4.75 6.51
C PRO A 118 9.90 4.29 6.91
N MET A 119 10.17 3.00 6.75
CA MET A 119 11.44 2.33 7.12
C MET A 119 12.69 3.18 6.88
N LYS A 120 12.90 3.63 5.64
CA LYS A 120 14.10 4.39 5.26
C LYS A 120 14.28 5.67 6.07
N TYR A 121 13.20 6.40 6.29
CA TYR A 121 13.24 7.66 7.05
C TYR A 121 13.48 7.40 8.54
N ALA A 122 12.99 6.29 9.09
CA ALA A 122 13.29 5.92 10.47
C ALA A 122 14.78 5.56 10.65
N GLU A 123 15.38 4.84 9.69
CA GLU A 123 16.82 4.54 9.67
C GLU A 123 17.67 5.81 9.58
N ASP A 124 17.25 6.79 8.77
CA ASP A 124 17.92 8.09 8.65
C ASP A 124 17.92 8.89 9.98
N GLN A 125 17.00 8.60 10.91
CA GLN A 125 16.99 9.18 12.27
C GLN A 125 17.89 8.42 13.27
N GLY A 126 18.69 7.46 12.80
CA GLY A 126 19.60 6.67 13.65
C GLY A 126 18.96 5.44 14.28
N ALA A 127 17.77 5.02 13.80
CA ALA A 127 17.12 3.82 14.28
C ALA A 127 17.79 2.55 13.73
N VAL A 128 18.03 1.56 14.61
CA VAL A 128 18.52 0.25 14.20
C VAL A 128 17.33 -0.66 13.92
N LYS A 129 17.28 -1.19 12.70
CA LYS A 129 16.21 -2.06 12.22
C LYS A 129 16.49 -3.54 12.51
N PHE A 130 15.45 -4.27 12.91
CA PHE A 130 15.44 -5.73 12.96
C PHE A 130 14.23 -6.28 12.20
N ASP A 131 14.46 -7.25 11.30
CA ASP A 131 13.40 -7.97 10.57
C ASP A 131 13.17 -9.37 11.18
N PHE A 132 11.96 -9.61 11.68
CA PHE A 132 11.45 -10.92 12.10
C PHE A 132 10.68 -11.56 10.94
N LEU A 133 11.32 -12.48 10.23
CA LEU A 133 10.69 -13.23 9.15
C LEU A 133 9.84 -14.39 9.71
N GLY A 134 8.51 -14.25 9.64
CA GLY A 134 7.55 -15.30 10.00
C GLY A 134 7.45 -16.41 8.95
N LEU A 135 8.54 -17.16 8.73
CA LEU A 135 8.54 -18.31 7.83
C LEU A 135 7.79 -19.48 8.47
N GLN A 136 6.68 -19.91 7.87
CA GLN A 136 5.92 -21.08 8.31
C GLN A 136 6.72 -22.40 8.21
N ASN A 137 7.77 -22.43 7.40
CA ASN A 137 8.62 -23.59 7.17
C ASN A 137 9.96 -23.52 7.91
N LEU A 138 10.04 -22.84 9.06
CA LEU A 138 11.25 -22.96 9.89
C LEU A 138 11.22 -24.36 10.53
N PRO A 139 12.05 -25.33 10.10
CA PRO A 139 12.15 -26.59 10.85
C PRO A 139 12.65 -26.25 12.25
N PRO A 140 12.16 -26.90 13.32
CA PRO A 140 12.74 -26.74 14.64
C PRO A 140 14.23 -27.09 14.51
N SER A 141 15.10 -26.09 14.66
CA SER A 141 16.53 -26.33 14.71
C SER A 141 16.76 -27.27 15.88
N LYS A 142 17.18 -28.51 15.61
CA LYS A 142 17.70 -29.38 16.66
C LYS A 142 18.84 -28.60 17.33
N ALA A 143 18.62 -28.14 18.55
CA ALA A 143 19.68 -27.59 19.37
C ALA A 143 20.76 -28.66 19.52
N PRO A 144 22.05 -28.37 19.25
CA PRO A 144 23.12 -29.36 19.27
C PRO A 144 23.60 -29.71 20.69
N TRP A 145 22.74 -29.55 21.71
CA TRP A 145 23.12 -29.77 23.11
C TRP A 145 22.27 -30.89 23.71
N ASN A 146 22.53 -32.11 23.24
CA ASN A 146 22.38 -33.35 24.00
C ASN A 146 23.75 -34.03 24.06
#